data_AF-A0A7E5WZ41-F1
#
_entry.id   AF-A0A7E5WZ41-F1
#
_cell.length_a   1.000
_cell.length_b   1.000
_cell.length_c   1.000
_cell.angle_alpha   90.00
_cell.angle_beta   90.00
_cell.angle_gamma   90.00
#
_symmetry.space_group_name_H-M   'P 1'
#
loop_
_entity.id
_entity.type
_entity.pdbx_description
1 polymer ?
#
loop_
_entity_poly.entity_id
_entity_poly.type
_entity_poly.pdbx_seq_one_letter_code
_entity_poly.pdbx_strand_id
1 'polypeptide(L)'
;MSSTGHSQQPSLQSQQPQATQGHRSSNVSQSQTSRSFSHYGPELDGLTDEELVALVDDLKAQVDLLKLENEILENTIMRLEPALMHGVYQALEYATRMNSSSSLNIGSFVKSQASKFGFIESLLMSPSKMMASPSRASTRRVDSSAKIGGTTAFGFGPRINILERSELVSTEMEVLMKNLEKSRKRAGSQHALLKAQLEEIGNRVTDIEKATKLFEQEVIVAGWDKIAQRIPAEIWIRFLTEWMKLSDSQIGKLRLRTSTLNTQYSKLKGQIKVKAELSESLRAVDFDKLKIENSECLKLIDQKLSQLGELKKMTGDANLNLAIHKKAMMEQNSYLTKVLKTTKNRENQTIELDKERDLIQIQADILAQRLNEIRKVRLRYQVPDVMDYVKVKSVVTDLKHGIKMLENRVHIQQIALTSINKTLQTMASEMEKPPVSVTKVQ
;
A
#
# COMPACT_ATOMS: atom_id res chain seq x y z
N MET A 1 -8.93 -55.05 27.10
CA MET A 1 -7.99 -55.89 26.33
C MET A 1 -7.87 -55.24 24.96
N SER A 2 -7.20 -54.09 24.86
CA SER A 2 -5.75 -53.95 24.70
C SER A 2 -5.29 -54.49 23.35
N SER A 3 -5.24 -53.64 22.33
CA SER A 3 -4.37 -53.81 21.16
C SER A 3 -4.33 -52.52 20.33
N THR A 4 -3.51 -51.60 20.80
CA THR A 4 -3.11 -50.36 20.12
C THR A 4 -2.13 -50.74 19.00
N GLY A 5 -2.59 -50.76 17.75
CA GLY A 5 -1.76 -50.99 16.57
C GLY A 5 -1.06 -49.71 16.12
N HIS A 6 0.12 -49.44 16.69
CA HIS A 6 1.07 -48.46 16.16
C HIS A 6 1.97 -49.15 15.13
N SER A 7 1.64 -49.00 13.84
CA SER A 7 2.58 -49.27 12.74
C SER A 7 3.51 -48.06 12.59
N GLN A 8 4.73 -48.21 13.11
CA GLN A 8 5.88 -47.37 12.78
C GLN A 8 6.30 -47.68 11.34
N GLN A 9 6.18 -46.69 10.44
CA GLN A 9 6.90 -46.67 9.18
C GLN A 9 8.32 -46.14 9.43
N PRO A 10 9.37 -46.75 8.85
CA PRO A 10 10.72 -46.22 8.95
C PRO A 10 10.88 -44.99 8.06
N SER A 11 11.34 -43.90 8.68
CA SER A 11 11.80 -42.68 8.04
C SER A 11 12.99 -42.98 7.11
N LEU A 12 12.74 -42.97 5.81
CA LEU A 12 13.78 -42.90 4.79
C LEU A 12 14.45 -41.52 4.87
N GLN A 13 15.64 -41.51 5.47
CA GLN A 13 16.54 -40.38 5.54
C GLN A 13 17.15 -40.15 4.15
N SER A 14 16.59 -39.20 3.41
CA SER A 14 17.16 -38.69 2.17
C SER A 14 18.42 -37.88 2.48
N GLN A 15 19.59 -38.45 2.17
CA GLN A 15 20.83 -37.72 2.10
C GLN A 15 20.73 -36.69 0.98
N GLN A 16 20.57 -35.42 1.35
CA GLN A 16 20.91 -34.28 0.50
C GLN A 16 22.44 -34.25 0.31
N PRO A 17 22.95 -34.12 -0.91
CA PRO A 17 24.31 -33.64 -1.11
C PRO A 17 24.34 -32.15 -0.76
N GLN A 18 25.19 -31.78 0.19
CA GLN A 18 25.53 -30.40 0.50
C GLN A 18 26.14 -29.74 -0.75
N ALA A 19 25.38 -28.84 -1.38
CA ALA A 19 25.92 -27.90 -2.34
C ALA A 19 26.63 -26.78 -1.57
N THR A 20 27.95 -26.87 -1.50
CA THR A 20 28.83 -25.79 -1.05
C THR A 20 28.64 -24.57 -1.94
N GLN A 21 28.06 -23.51 -1.39
CA GLN A 21 28.07 -22.16 -1.97
C GLN A 21 29.50 -21.63 -1.99
N GLY A 22 30.19 -21.83 -3.12
CA GLY A 22 31.38 -21.06 -3.47
C GLY A 22 30.95 -19.82 -4.23
N HIS A 23 30.92 -18.66 -3.56
CA HIS A 23 30.94 -17.36 -4.23
C HIS A 23 32.23 -17.26 -5.05
N ARG A 24 32.14 -17.44 -6.36
CA ARG A 24 33.14 -16.97 -7.32
C ARG A 24 32.45 -16.08 -8.34
N SER A 25 32.56 -14.79 -8.10
CA SER A 25 32.42 -13.73 -9.09
C SER A 25 33.41 -14.01 -10.23
N SER A 26 32.92 -14.63 -11.31
CA SER A 26 33.68 -14.74 -12.56
C SER A 26 33.42 -13.47 -13.37
N ASN A 27 34.41 -12.58 -13.36
CA ASN A 27 34.59 -11.57 -14.39
C ASN A 27 34.48 -12.25 -15.75
N VAL A 28 33.50 -11.84 -16.55
CA VAL A 28 33.38 -12.22 -17.96
C VAL A 28 34.48 -11.48 -18.71
N SER A 29 35.66 -12.09 -18.73
CA SER A 29 36.73 -11.70 -19.65
C SER A 29 36.33 -12.13 -21.05
N GLN A 30 36.03 -11.13 -21.88
CA GLN A 30 35.88 -11.26 -23.32
C GLN A 30 37.08 -12.01 -23.91
N SER A 31 36.91 -13.29 -24.24
CA SER A 31 37.93 -14.05 -24.96
C SER A 31 37.77 -13.79 -26.45
N GLN A 32 38.52 -12.82 -26.96
CA GLN A 32 38.84 -12.70 -28.38
C GLN A 32 39.69 -13.92 -28.79
N THR A 33 39.07 -15.03 -29.18
CA THR A 33 39.77 -16.15 -29.83
C THR A 33 39.76 -15.94 -31.33
N SER A 34 40.64 -15.05 -31.78
CA SER A 34 41.12 -15.01 -33.16
C SER A 34 42.63 -15.13 -33.11
N ARG A 35 43.13 -16.29 -32.68
CA ARG A 35 44.55 -16.63 -32.79
C ARG A 35 44.80 -17.10 -34.21
N SER A 36 45.46 -16.24 -34.97
CA SER A 36 45.95 -16.46 -36.32
C SER A 36 46.78 -17.75 -36.41
N PHE A 37 46.62 -18.48 -37.51
CA PHE A 37 47.24 -19.75 -37.88
C PHE A 37 48.77 -19.68 -38.12
N SER A 38 49.52 -18.79 -37.47
CA SER A 38 50.93 -18.50 -37.83
C SER A 38 51.94 -18.73 -36.71
N HIS A 39 51.69 -19.65 -35.79
CA HIS A 39 52.63 -19.91 -34.70
C HIS A 39 52.77 -21.39 -34.32
N TYR A 40 53.00 -22.24 -35.31
CA TYR A 40 53.57 -23.57 -35.06
C TYR A 40 54.75 -23.81 -35.99
N GLY A 41 55.94 -23.64 -35.42
CA GLY A 41 57.24 -23.96 -35.99
C GLY A 41 58.29 -22.91 -35.59
N PRO A 42 59.35 -23.21 -34.80
CA PRO A 42 59.91 -24.51 -34.42
C PRO A 42 60.37 -24.58 -32.94
N GLU A 43 59.58 -25.14 -32.02
CA GLU A 43 60.06 -25.61 -30.70
C GLU A 43 59.27 -26.86 -30.31
N LEU A 44 59.47 -27.95 -31.05
CA LEU A 44 58.94 -29.28 -30.72
C LEU A 44 59.95 -30.14 -29.94
N ASP A 45 61.19 -29.66 -29.80
CA ASP A 45 62.35 -30.47 -29.36
C ASP A 45 62.56 -30.49 -27.83
N GLY A 46 61.60 -29.97 -27.06
CA GLY A 46 61.69 -29.88 -25.60
C GLY A 46 60.36 -30.02 -24.83
N LEU A 47 59.26 -30.36 -25.50
CA LEU A 47 57.98 -30.61 -24.83
C LEU A 47 57.98 -32.01 -24.19
N THR A 48 57.52 -32.08 -22.95
CA THR A 48 57.25 -33.36 -22.29
C THR A 48 56.10 -34.10 -22.98
N ASP A 49 56.08 -35.43 -22.90
CA ASP A 49 55.02 -36.25 -23.51
C ASP A 49 53.61 -35.82 -23.07
N GLU A 50 53.47 -35.30 -21.84
CA GLU A 50 52.22 -34.74 -21.29
C GLU A 50 51.80 -33.44 -21.98
N GLU A 51 52.75 -32.53 -22.25
CA GLU A 51 52.50 -31.28 -22.99
C GLU A 51 52.18 -31.55 -24.47
N LEU A 52 52.79 -32.59 -25.06
CA LEU A 52 52.49 -33.02 -26.43
C LEU A 52 51.07 -33.59 -26.54
N VAL A 53 50.62 -34.41 -25.59
CA VAL A 53 49.24 -34.92 -25.55
C VAL A 53 48.25 -33.77 -25.39
N ALA A 54 48.53 -32.82 -24.49
CA ALA A 54 47.69 -31.64 -24.30
C ALA A 54 47.58 -30.80 -25.58
N LEU A 55 48.69 -30.61 -26.31
CA LEU A 55 48.71 -29.90 -27.58
C LEU A 55 47.91 -30.63 -28.68
N VAL A 56 48.03 -31.95 -28.74
CA VAL A 56 47.25 -32.77 -29.69
C VAL A 56 45.76 -32.68 -29.39
N ASP A 57 45.36 -32.68 -28.13
CA ASP A 57 43.96 -32.55 -27.75
C ASP A 57 43.41 -31.13 -27.98
N ASP A 58 44.23 -30.08 -27.78
CA ASP A 58 43.87 -28.70 -28.16
C ASP A 58 43.70 -28.56 -29.69
N LEU A 59 44.59 -29.17 -30.48
CA LEU A 59 44.48 -29.22 -31.93
C LEU A 59 43.23 -29.97 -32.38
N LYS A 60 42.90 -31.11 -31.75
CA LYS A 60 41.64 -31.82 -32.04
C LYS A 60 40.43 -30.94 -31.73
N ALA A 61 40.41 -30.28 -30.57
CA ALA A 61 39.33 -29.37 -30.20
C ALA A 61 39.19 -28.21 -31.20
N GLN A 62 40.31 -27.65 -31.67
CA GLN A 62 40.32 -26.60 -32.68
C GLN A 62 39.81 -27.10 -34.03
N VAL A 63 40.21 -28.29 -34.46
CA VAL A 63 39.72 -28.92 -35.70
C VAL A 63 38.21 -29.16 -35.62
N ASP A 64 37.71 -29.64 -34.48
CA ASP A 64 36.28 -29.88 -34.30
C ASP A 64 35.47 -28.57 -34.23
N LEU A 65 36.02 -27.51 -33.64
CA LEU A 65 35.44 -26.17 -33.68
C LEU A 65 35.34 -25.64 -35.12
N LEU A 66 36.42 -25.78 -35.90
CA LEU A 66 36.45 -25.33 -37.30
C LEU A 66 35.48 -26.13 -38.17
N LYS A 67 35.35 -27.44 -37.94
CA LYS A 67 34.32 -28.26 -38.61
C LYS A 67 32.92 -27.77 -38.28
N LEU A 68 32.64 -27.46 -37.01
CA LEU A 68 31.35 -26.95 -36.59
C LEU A 68 31.06 -25.56 -37.19
N GLU A 69 32.05 -24.67 -37.20
CA GLU A 69 31.95 -23.35 -37.84
C GLU A 69 31.63 -23.50 -39.33
N ASN A 70 32.35 -24.38 -40.03
CA ASN A 70 32.07 -24.67 -41.44
C ASN A 70 30.67 -25.25 -41.64
N GLU A 71 30.23 -26.20 -40.83
CA GLU A 71 28.90 -26.78 -40.91
C GLU A 71 27.80 -25.72 -40.73
N ILE A 72 27.95 -24.81 -39.75
CA ILE A 72 27.03 -23.70 -39.52
C ILE A 72 26.97 -22.77 -40.73
N LEU A 73 28.12 -22.43 -41.31
CA LEU A 73 28.22 -21.56 -42.48
C LEU A 73 27.61 -22.23 -43.72
N GLU A 74 27.93 -23.48 -44.00
CA GLU A 74 27.39 -24.24 -45.12
C GLU A 74 25.86 -24.39 -45.01
N ASN A 75 25.35 -24.75 -43.83
CA ASN A 75 23.91 -24.86 -43.57
C ASN A 75 23.21 -23.50 -43.74
N THR A 76 23.85 -22.41 -43.31
CA THR A 76 23.32 -21.06 -43.49
C THR A 76 23.26 -20.68 -44.97
N ILE A 77 24.35 -20.90 -45.71
CA ILE A 77 24.43 -20.58 -47.15
C ILE A 77 23.41 -21.41 -47.92
N MET A 78 23.32 -22.72 -47.65
CA MET A 78 22.34 -23.60 -48.25
C MET A 78 20.89 -23.20 -47.97
N ARG A 79 20.62 -22.57 -46.81
CA ARG A 79 19.29 -22.05 -46.49
C ARG A 79 18.98 -20.72 -47.18
N LEU A 80 19.95 -19.80 -47.25
CA LEU A 80 19.74 -18.45 -47.78
C LEU A 80 19.86 -18.41 -49.31
N GLU A 81 20.96 -18.94 -49.85
CA GLU A 81 21.25 -18.93 -51.28
C GLU A 81 22.12 -20.14 -51.69
N PRO A 82 21.50 -21.27 -52.08
CA PRO A 82 22.21 -22.49 -52.45
C PRO A 82 23.21 -22.32 -53.60
N ALA A 83 22.99 -21.34 -54.49
CA ALA A 83 23.86 -21.09 -55.64
C ALA A 83 25.28 -20.66 -55.22
N LEU A 84 25.42 -19.99 -54.08
CA LEU A 84 26.72 -19.54 -53.55
C LEU A 84 27.63 -20.71 -53.14
N MET A 85 27.05 -21.87 -52.77
CA MET A 85 27.84 -23.06 -52.43
C MET A 85 28.69 -23.54 -53.61
N HIS A 86 28.22 -23.36 -54.86
CA HIS A 86 29.00 -23.75 -56.03
C HIS A 86 30.30 -22.94 -56.15
N GLY A 87 30.25 -21.63 -55.82
CA GLY A 87 31.45 -20.79 -55.75
C GLY A 87 32.40 -21.19 -54.62
N VAL A 88 31.85 -21.60 -53.46
CA VAL A 88 32.64 -22.12 -52.33
C VAL A 88 33.39 -23.39 -52.72
N TYR A 89 32.73 -24.36 -53.38
CA TYR A 89 33.38 -25.59 -53.85
C TYR A 89 34.49 -25.33 -54.88
N GLN A 90 34.26 -24.42 -55.83
CA GLN A 90 35.29 -24.04 -56.81
C GLN A 90 36.52 -23.38 -56.14
N ALA A 91 36.30 -22.50 -55.16
CA ALA A 91 37.38 -21.86 -54.40
C ALA A 91 38.19 -22.88 -53.59
N LEU A 92 37.52 -23.87 -52.98
CA LEU A 92 38.15 -24.95 -52.23
C LEU A 92 38.97 -25.86 -53.15
N GLU A 93 38.46 -26.19 -54.33
CA GLU A 93 39.19 -26.97 -55.34
C GLU A 93 40.45 -26.23 -55.82
N TYR A 94 40.34 -24.92 -56.06
CA TYR A 94 41.48 -24.08 -56.43
C TYR A 94 42.55 -24.01 -55.33
N ALA A 95 42.14 -23.81 -54.08
CA ALA A 95 43.05 -23.79 -52.93
C ALA A 95 43.77 -25.13 -52.72
N THR A 96 43.06 -26.24 -52.93
CA THR A 96 43.63 -27.60 -52.83
C THR A 96 44.68 -27.85 -53.91
N ARG A 97 44.44 -27.37 -55.15
CA ARG A 97 45.41 -27.44 -56.25
C ARG A 97 46.66 -26.58 -55.99
N MET A 98 46.49 -25.38 -55.43
CA MET A 98 47.59 -24.47 -55.04
C MET A 98 48.47 -25.03 -53.90
N ASN A 99 47.87 -25.67 -52.90
CA ASN A 99 48.60 -26.35 -51.82
C ASN A 99 49.35 -27.60 -52.32
N SER A 100 48.78 -28.31 -53.29
CA SER A 100 49.46 -29.45 -53.92
C SER A 100 50.71 -29.01 -54.70
N SER A 101 50.69 -27.82 -55.31
CA SER A 101 51.84 -27.24 -56.03
C SER A 101 52.93 -26.61 -55.14
N SER A 102 52.68 -26.38 -53.85
CA SER A 102 53.63 -25.72 -52.92
C SER A 102 54.42 -26.69 -52.02
N SER A 103 54.30 -28.01 -52.23
CA SER A 103 55.10 -29.03 -51.55
C SER A 103 56.50 -29.26 -52.15
N LEU A 104 56.90 -28.47 -53.16
CA LEU A 104 58.23 -28.52 -53.79
C LEU A 104 58.97 -27.19 -53.60
N ASN A 105 59.42 -26.86 -52.38
CA ASN A 105 60.51 -25.89 -52.14
C ASN A 105 60.98 -25.91 -50.68
N ILE A 106 61.64 -27.00 -50.28
CA ILE A 106 62.67 -26.98 -49.24
C ILE A 106 63.98 -26.69 -49.98
N GLY A 107 64.43 -25.43 -49.92
CA GLY A 107 65.57 -24.94 -50.66
C GLY A 107 66.90 -25.40 -50.07
N SER A 108 67.65 -26.20 -50.84
CA SER A 108 69.09 -26.35 -50.69
C SER A 108 69.81 -25.20 -51.40
N PHE A 109 70.72 -24.55 -50.68
CA PHE A 109 71.82 -23.72 -51.17
C PHE A 109 72.32 -24.07 -52.58
N VAL A 110 72.49 -23.08 -53.46
CA VAL A 110 73.77 -22.71 -54.11
C VAL A 110 73.66 -21.29 -54.70
N LYS A 111 74.73 -20.52 -54.47
CA LYS A 111 74.99 -19.14 -54.85
C LYS A 111 75.71 -19.10 -56.21
N SER A 112 75.22 -18.31 -57.18
CA SER A 112 76.06 -17.75 -58.23
C SER A 112 75.46 -16.46 -58.82
N GLN A 113 76.36 -15.51 -59.08
CA GLN A 113 76.15 -14.09 -59.39
C GLN A 113 75.72 -13.79 -60.85
N ALA A 114 75.39 -12.50 -61.03
CA ALA A 114 75.39 -11.67 -62.25
C ALA A 114 74.09 -11.70 -63.08
N SER A 115 73.54 -10.62 -63.62
CA SER A 115 73.84 -9.18 -63.62
C SER A 115 72.61 -8.41 -64.16
N LYS A 116 72.58 -7.10 -63.87
CA LYS A 116 71.63 -6.06 -64.33
C LYS A 116 71.31 -6.08 -65.84
N PHE A 117 70.03 -5.96 -66.22
CA PHE A 117 69.42 -4.85 -67.00
C PHE A 117 68.02 -5.29 -67.48
N GLY A 118 67.04 -4.37 -67.42
CA GLY A 118 65.63 -4.68 -67.68
C GLY A 118 65.25 -4.72 -69.15
N PHE A 119 64.05 -5.24 -69.43
CA PHE A 119 63.22 -4.87 -70.58
C PHE A 119 61.75 -5.11 -70.22
N ILE A 120 60.99 -4.01 -70.28
CA ILE A 120 59.53 -3.98 -70.40
C ILE A 120 59.25 -4.14 -71.90
N GLU A 121 58.45 -5.13 -72.30
CA GLU A 121 57.40 -5.04 -73.32
C GLU A 121 56.90 -6.42 -73.75
N SER A 122 55.64 -6.43 -74.20
CA SER A 122 54.98 -7.49 -74.99
C SER A 122 54.28 -8.61 -74.21
N LEU A 123 53.00 -8.40 -73.91
CA LEU A 123 51.93 -9.03 -74.70
C LEU A 123 50.54 -8.50 -74.27
N LEU A 124 50.13 -7.43 -74.94
CA LEU A 124 48.72 -7.14 -75.19
C LEU A 124 48.21 -8.15 -76.22
N MET A 125 47.31 -9.05 -75.82
CA MET A 125 46.30 -9.58 -76.74
C MET A 125 44.98 -9.75 -75.98
N SER A 126 44.05 -8.84 -76.25
CA SER A 126 42.63 -9.06 -76.03
C SER A 126 42.01 -9.44 -77.38
N PRO A 127 40.95 -10.26 -77.38
CA PRO A 127 39.69 -9.72 -77.90
C PRO A 127 38.46 -10.17 -77.10
N SER A 128 37.63 -9.20 -76.68
CA SER A 128 36.22 -8.98 -77.10
C SER A 128 35.38 -10.23 -77.48
N LYS A 129 34.10 -10.43 -77.13
CA LYS A 129 32.92 -9.55 -76.89
C LYS A 129 31.70 -10.46 -76.56
N MET A 130 30.61 -9.82 -76.08
CA MET A 130 29.16 -10.13 -76.20
C MET A 130 28.46 -10.10 -74.83
N MET A 131 27.24 -9.59 -74.58
CA MET A 131 26.33 -8.53 -75.08
C MET A 131 24.99 -8.76 -74.35
N ALA A 132 24.19 -7.70 -74.12
CA ALA A 132 22.78 -7.66 -73.66
C ALA A 132 22.51 -7.95 -72.16
N SER A 133 21.56 -7.34 -71.45
CA SER A 133 20.72 -6.12 -71.54
C SER A 133 19.95 -6.04 -70.18
N PRO A 134 19.49 -4.87 -69.69
CA PRO A 134 18.97 -4.71 -68.32
C PRO A 134 17.45 -4.83 -68.20
N SER A 135 16.94 -5.17 -67.02
CA SER A 135 15.52 -4.97 -66.65
C SER A 135 15.36 -4.71 -65.15
N ARG A 136 14.56 -3.68 -64.84
CA ARG A 136 14.24 -3.09 -63.53
C ARG A 136 13.15 -3.88 -62.78
N ALA A 137 13.28 -3.98 -61.45
CA ALA A 137 12.25 -3.75 -60.43
C ALA A 137 12.85 -4.08 -59.04
N SER A 138 13.25 -3.09 -58.24
CA SER A 138 12.42 -2.46 -57.19
C SER A 138 11.90 -3.43 -56.12
N THR A 139 12.61 -3.54 -54.99
CA THR A 139 12.02 -3.25 -53.66
C THR A 139 13.12 -2.70 -52.74
N ARG A 140 12.81 -1.57 -52.09
CA ARG A 140 13.66 -0.88 -51.12
C ARG A 140 13.93 -1.78 -49.91
N ARG A 141 15.20 -2.04 -49.61
CA ARG A 141 15.70 -2.12 -48.24
C ARG A 141 16.91 -1.21 -48.11
N VAL A 142 17.00 -0.55 -46.97
CA VAL A 142 17.89 0.55 -46.67
C VAL A 142 19.33 0.03 -46.64
N ASP A 143 20.09 0.37 -47.68
CA ASP A 143 21.52 0.08 -47.77
C ASP A 143 22.30 0.93 -46.77
N SER A 144 22.95 0.26 -45.82
CA SER A 144 24.14 0.79 -45.16
C SER A 144 25.30 0.60 -46.12
N SER A 145 25.46 1.52 -47.08
CA SER A 145 26.53 1.49 -48.07
C SER A 145 27.88 1.77 -47.40
N ALA A 146 28.62 0.71 -47.08
CA ALA A 146 30.08 0.78 -46.98
C ALA A 146 30.65 0.35 -48.34
N LYS A 147 31.22 1.32 -49.07
CA LYS A 147 31.98 1.10 -50.31
C LYS A 147 33.07 0.06 -50.07
N ILE A 148 32.94 -1.13 -50.65
CA ILE A 148 34.02 -2.12 -50.76
C ILE A 148 34.57 -2.01 -52.18
N GLY A 149 35.65 -1.25 -52.32
CA GLY A 149 36.49 -1.24 -53.51
C GLY A 149 37.79 -1.97 -53.22
N GLY A 150 38.18 -2.87 -54.13
CA GLY A 150 39.56 -3.34 -54.27
C GLY A 150 39.94 -4.63 -53.52
N THR A 151 40.53 -5.56 -54.28
CA THR A 151 41.39 -6.67 -53.85
C THR A 151 40.77 -7.82 -53.06
N THR A 152 40.10 -8.75 -53.76
CA THR A 152 40.06 -10.17 -53.38
C THR A 152 41.30 -10.88 -53.95
N ALA A 153 42.47 -10.50 -53.44
CA ALA A 153 43.71 -11.25 -53.62
C ALA A 153 44.27 -11.46 -52.21
N PHE A 154 44.42 -12.72 -51.81
CA PHE A 154 44.86 -13.15 -50.47
C PHE A 154 43.87 -12.88 -49.32
N GLY A 155 42.97 -13.84 -49.06
CA GLY A 155 42.55 -14.26 -47.71
C GLY A 155 41.87 -13.27 -46.75
N PHE A 156 41.75 -11.99 -47.09
CA PHE A 156 41.17 -10.96 -46.24
C PHE A 156 39.93 -10.35 -46.91
N GLY A 157 38.92 -11.21 -47.10
CA GLY A 157 37.55 -10.74 -47.31
C GLY A 157 37.00 -10.10 -46.03
N PRO A 158 35.82 -9.44 -46.10
CA PRO A 158 35.15 -8.87 -44.94
C PRO A 158 35.07 -9.91 -43.82
N ARG A 159 35.74 -9.65 -42.70
CA ARG A 159 35.72 -10.54 -41.55
C ARG A 159 34.34 -10.43 -40.92
N ILE A 160 33.59 -11.54 -40.93
CA ILE A 160 32.28 -11.62 -40.26
C ILE A 160 32.46 -11.20 -38.81
N ASN A 161 31.72 -10.18 -38.39
CA ASN A 161 31.81 -9.59 -37.06
C ASN A 161 31.45 -10.66 -36.01
N ILE A 162 32.05 -10.60 -34.81
CA ILE A 162 31.73 -11.53 -33.71
C ILE A 162 30.24 -11.53 -33.37
N LEU A 163 29.58 -10.37 -33.51
CA LEU A 163 28.13 -10.24 -33.32
C LEU A 163 27.35 -10.97 -34.41
N GLU A 164 27.73 -10.81 -35.68
CA GLU A 164 27.10 -11.51 -36.81
C GLU A 164 27.33 -13.02 -36.70
N ARG A 165 28.53 -13.47 -36.28
CA ARG A 165 28.81 -14.88 -35.99
C ARG A 165 27.92 -15.41 -34.86
N SER A 166 27.78 -14.65 -33.77
CA SER A 166 26.92 -15.03 -32.65
C SER A 166 25.45 -15.11 -33.07
N GLU A 167 24.99 -14.20 -33.93
CA GLU A 167 23.64 -14.22 -34.49
C GLU A 167 23.45 -15.44 -35.40
N LEU A 168 24.39 -15.72 -36.31
CA LEU A 168 24.37 -16.92 -37.16
C LEU A 168 24.26 -18.20 -36.34
N VAL A 169 25.13 -18.37 -35.34
CA VAL A 169 25.11 -19.54 -34.43
C VAL A 169 23.76 -19.63 -33.71
N SER A 170 23.23 -18.51 -33.22
CA SER A 170 21.92 -18.48 -32.53
C SER A 170 20.78 -18.88 -33.46
N THR A 171 20.76 -18.36 -34.70
CA THR A 171 19.74 -18.71 -35.68
C THR A 171 19.81 -20.19 -36.10
N GLU A 172 21.01 -20.74 -36.29
CA GLU A 172 21.15 -22.17 -36.56
C GLU A 172 20.74 -23.03 -35.39
N MET A 173 21.07 -22.64 -34.16
CA MET A 173 20.64 -23.34 -32.97
C MET A 173 19.11 -23.40 -32.89
N GLU A 174 18.41 -22.30 -33.15
CA GLU A 174 16.94 -22.27 -33.21
C GLU A 174 16.38 -23.18 -34.32
N VAL A 175 16.99 -23.16 -35.50
CA VAL A 175 16.58 -24.03 -36.63
C VAL A 175 16.79 -25.50 -36.30
N LEU A 176 17.93 -25.87 -35.73
CA LEU A 176 18.26 -27.22 -35.29
C LEU A 176 17.30 -27.69 -34.20
N MET A 177 17.03 -26.86 -33.20
CA MET A 177 16.04 -27.16 -32.16
C MET A 177 14.66 -27.43 -32.75
N LYS A 178 14.20 -26.58 -33.69
CA LYS A 178 12.92 -26.74 -34.37
C LYS A 178 12.87 -28.00 -35.24
N ASN A 179 13.96 -28.34 -35.93
CA ASN A 179 14.06 -29.55 -36.75
C ASN A 179 14.07 -30.81 -35.89
N LEU A 180 14.78 -30.79 -34.76
CA LEU A 180 14.78 -31.88 -33.78
C LEU A 180 13.37 -32.10 -33.22
N GLU A 181 12.66 -31.04 -32.85
CA GLU A 181 11.29 -31.15 -32.34
C GLU A 181 10.33 -31.73 -33.39
N LYS A 182 10.44 -31.29 -34.66
CA LYS A 182 9.67 -31.89 -35.77
C LYS A 182 10.01 -33.37 -35.95
N SER A 183 11.29 -33.73 -35.93
CA SER A 183 11.73 -35.12 -36.05
C SER A 183 11.18 -35.98 -34.91
N ARG A 184 11.27 -35.50 -33.67
CA ARG A 184 10.70 -36.15 -32.48
C ARG A 184 9.19 -36.35 -32.61
N LYS A 185 8.45 -35.34 -33.07
CA LYS A 185 7.00 -35.45 -33.32
C LYS A 185 6.69 -36.50 -34.39
N ARG A 186 7.41 -36.52 -35.52
CA ARG A 186 7.24 -37.54 -36.57
C ARG A 186 7.54 -38.94 -36.05
N ALA A 187 8.66 -39.12 -35.34
CA ALA A 187 9.04 -40.39 -34.74
C ALA A 187 7.97 -40.87 -33.74
N GLY A 188 7.45 -39.98 -32.89
CA GLY A 188 6.36 -40.28 -31.97
C GLY A 188 5.08 -40.72 -32.68
N SER A 189 4.65 -40.00 -33.72
CA SER A 189 3.48 -40.38 -34.53
C SER A 189 3.68 -41.72 -35.26
N GLN A 190 4.86 -41.95 -35.83
CA GLN A 190 5.19 -43.20 -36.52
C GLN A 190 5.25 -44.38 -35.54
N HIS A 191 5.84 -44.20 -34.36
CA HIS A 191 5.85 -45.21 -33.32
C HIS A 191 4.42 -45.56 -32.88
N ALA A 192 3.56 -44.56 -32.66
CA ALA A 192 2.16 -44.78 -32.31
C ALA A 192 1.40 -45.53 -33.44
N LEU A 193 1.65 -45.20 -34.71
CA LEU A 193 1.07 -45.89 -35.86
C LEU A 193 1.50 -47.36 -35.93
N LEU A 194 2.81 -47.61 -35.85
CA LEU A 194 3.34 -48.98 -35.90
C LEU A 194 2.83 -49.82 -34.72
N LYS A 195 2.72 -49.22 -33.53
CA LYS A 195 2.14 -49.89 -32.36
C LYS A 195 0.67 -50.24 -32.58
N ALA A 196 -0.12 -49.33 -33.16
CA ALA A 196 -1.51 -49.59 -33.49
C ALA A 196 -1.67 -50.69 -34.56
N GLN A 197 -0.79 -50.71 -35.58
CA GLN A 197 -0.75 -51.76 -36.59
C GLN A 197 -0.40 -53.12 -35.97
N LEU A 198 0.58 -53.17 -35.06
CA LEU A 198 0.94 -54.41 -34.37
C LEU A 198 -0.23 -54.94 -33.54
N GLU A 199 -0.93 -54.07 -32.81
CA GLU A 199 -2.14 -54.44 -32.06
C GLU A 199 -3.28 -54.93 -32.98
N GLU A 200 -3.51 -54.27 -34.12
CA GLU A 200 -4.50 -54.68 -35.12
C GLU A 200 -4.19 -56.05 -35.73
N ILE A 201 -2.93 -56.29 -36.11
CA ILE A 201 -2.47 -57.59 -36.60
C ILE A 201 -2.65 -58.65 -35.51
N GLY A 202 -2.28 -58.35 -34.26
CA GLY A 202 -2.49 -59.26 -33.13
C GLY A 202 -3.95 -59.66 -32.97
N ASN A 203 -4.86 -58.68 -33.00
CA ASN A 203 -6.31 -58.94 -32.95
C ASN A 203 -6.76 -59.81 -34.13
N ARG A 204 -6.31 -59.50 -35.35
CA ARG A 204 -6.65 -60.27 -36.56
C ARG A 204 -6.17 -61.71 -36.49
N VAL A 205 -4.95 -61.96 -36.00
CA VAL A 205 -4.46 -63.33 -35.78
C VAL A 205 -5.38 -64.07 -34.82
N THR A 206 -5.71 -63.47 -33.68
CA THR A 206 -6.62 -64.13 -32.71
C THR A 206 -8.01 -64.38 -33.27
N ASP A 207 -8.54 -63.49 -34.11
CA ASP A 207 -9.86 -63.65 -34.72
C ASP A 207 -9.85 -64.70 -35.82
N ILE A 208 -8.79 -64.78 -36.63
CA ILE A 208 -8.57 -65.86 -37.61
C ILE A 208 -8.48 -67.20 -36.89
N GLU A 209 -7.66 -67.31 -35.85
CA GLU A 209 -7.52 -68.56 -35.09
C GLU A 209 -8.85 -69.02 -34.48
N LYS A 210 -9.65 -68.11 -33.93
CA LYS A 210 -11.00 -68.42 -33.43
C LYS A 210 -11.91 -68.87 -34.57
N ALA A 211 -11.91 -68.16 -35.70
CA ALA A 211 -12.73 -68.50 -36.85
C ALA A 211 -12.36 -69.88 -37.43
N THR A 212 -11.06 -70.21 -37.50
CA THR A 212 -10.58 -71.53 -37.93
C THR A 212 -11.04 -72.62 -36.96
N LYS A 213 -10.89 -72.43 -35.65
CA LYS A 213 -11.37 -73.40 -34.64
C LYS A 213 -12.87 -73.62 -34.71
N LEU A 214 -13.65 -72.55 -34.85
CA LEU A 214 -15.11 -72.63 -35.01
C LEU A 214 -15.49 -73.38 -36.29
N PHE A 215 -14.81 -73.08 -37.40
CA PHE A 215 -15.01 -73.78 -38.67
C PHE A 215 -14.72 -75.28 -38.58
N GLU A 216 -13.58 -75.65 -37.97
CA GLU A 216 -13.22 -77.04 -37.75
C GLU A 216 -14.27 -77.77 -36.90
N GLN A 217 -14.74 -77.14 -35.83
CA GLN A 217 -15.74 -77.74 -34.94
C GLN A 217 -17.12 -77.87 -35.60
N GLU A 218 -17.63 -76.80 -36.21
CA GLU A 218 -19.02 -76.74 -36.68
C GLU A 218 -19.20 -77.36 -38.07
N VAL A 219 -18.24 -77.16 -38.99
CA VAL A 219 -18.37 -77.61 -40.38
C VAL A 219 -17.69 -78.96 -40.60
N ILE A 220 -16.48 -79.15 -40.07
CA ILE A 220 -15.72 -80.38 -40.31
C ILE A 220 -16.16 -81.49 -39.35
N VAL A 221 -16.18 -81.24 -38.03
CA VAL A 221 -16.49 -82.28 -37.04
C VAL A 221 -18.00 -82.50 -36.92
N ALA A 222 -18.76 -81.46 -36.63
CA ALA A 222 -20.21 -81.57 -36.44
C ALA A 222 -20.98 -81.69 -37.77
N GLY A 223 -20.43 -81.14 -38.85
CA GLY A 223 -21.04 -81.17 -40.18
C GLY A 223 -20.77 -82.42 -41.01
N TRP A 224 -19.94 -83.35 -40.52
CA TRP A 224 -19.62 -84.58 -41.22
C TRP A 224 -20.79 -85.57 -41.19
N ASP A 225 -21.39 -85.84 -42.34
CA ASP A 225 -22.37 -86.89 -42.48
C ASP A 225 -21.68 -88.26 -42.57
N LYS A 226 -21.84 -89.09 -41.53
CA LYS A 226 -21.25 -90.43 -41.45
C LYS A 226 -21.80 -91.38 -42.52
N ILE A 227 -23.01 -91.13 -43.03
CA ILE A 227 -23.68 -92.00 -44.02
C ILE A 227 -23.22 -91.61 -45.43
N ALA A 228 -23.26 -90.31 -45.75
CA ALA A 228 -22.91 -89.81 -47.08
C ALA A 228 -21.40 -89.57 -47.28
N GLN A 229 -20.59 -89.68 -46.22
CA GLN A 229 -19.13 -89.41 -46.20
C GLN A 229 -18.75 -88.08 -46.87
N ARG A 230 -19.63 -87.08 -46.73
CA ARG A 230 -19.47 -85.74 -47.30
C ARG A 230 -20.11 -84.73 -46.36
N ILE A 231 -19.68 -83.48 -46.48
CA ILE A 231 -20.28 -82.36 -45.74
C ILE A 231 -21.45 -81.82 -46.59
N PRO A 232 -22.70 -81.83 -46.08
CA PRO A 232 -23.83 -81.22 -46.77
C PRO A 232 -23.61 -79.72 -47.00
N ALA A 233 -24.02 -79.22 -48.16
CA ALA A 233 -23.82 -77.83 -48.54
C ALA A 233 -24.58 -76.86 -47.61
N GLU A 234 -25.69 -77.28 -47.04
CA GLU A 234 -26.53 -76.50 -46.12
C GLU A 234 -25.78 -76.10 -44.86
N ILE A 235 -24.89 -76.96 -44.34
CA ILE A 235 -24.11 -76.69 -43.13
C ILE A 235 -23.08 -75.60 -43.40
N TRP A 236 -22.41 -75.68 -44.54
CA TRP A 236 -21.48 -74.64 -45.00
C TRP A 236 -22.18 -73.29 -45.24
N ILE A 237 -23.34 -73.31 -45.91
CA ILE A 237 -24.14 -72.10 -46.16
C ILE A 237 -24.62 -71.47 -44.84
N ARG A 238 -25.08 -72.29 -43.89
CA ARG A 238 -25.49 -71.81 -42.56
C ARG A 238 -24.32 -71.17 -41.82
N PHE A 239 -23.16 -71.83 -41.77
CA PHE A 239 -21.95 -71.30 -41.14
C PHE A 239 -21.55 -69.95 -41.75
N LEU A 240 -21.47 -69.85 -43.08
CA LEU A 240 -21.14 -68.58 -43.75
C LEU A 240 -22.16 -67.47 -43.44
N THR A 241 -23.46 -67.81 -43.39
CA THR A 241 -24.51 -66.84 -43.06
C THR A 241 -24.38 -66.33 -41.63
N GLU A 242 -24.09 -67.21 -40.68
CA GLU A 242 -23.88 -66.84 -39.27
C GLU A 242 -22.58 -66.06 -39.08
N TRP A 243 -21.50 -66.45 -39.76
CA TRP A 243 -20.22 -65.73 -39.75
C TRP A 243 -20.34 -64.31 -40.33
N MET A 244 -21.10 -64.15 -41.41
CA MET A 244 -21.43 -62.84 -41.98
C MET A 244 -22.18 -61.96 -40.96
N LYS A 245 -23.21 -62.51 -40.31
CA LYS A 245 -23.98 -61.79 -39.27
C LYS A 245 -23.11 -61.38 -38.08
N LEU A 246 -22.20 -62.26 -37.63
CA LEU A 246 -21.28 -61.95 -36.54
C LEU A 246 -20.31 -60.83 -36.94
N SER A 247 -19.77 -60.89 -38.15
CA SER A 247 -18.89 -59.86 -38.71
C SER A 247 -19.60 -58.51 -38.80
N ASP A 248 -20.85 -58.46 -39.27
CA ASP A 248 -21.66 -57.24 -39.29
C ASP A 248 -21.90 -56.68 -37.88
N SER A 249 -22.16 -57.54 -36.89
CA SER A 249 -22.29 -57.14 -35.49
C SER A 249 -20.99 -56.52 -34.94
N GLN A 250 -19.85 -57.11 -35.26
CA GLN A 250 -18.53 -56.59 -34.87
C GLN A 250 -18.24 -55.23 -35.53
N ILE A 251 -18.54 -55.08 -36.83
CA ILE A 251 -18.44 -53.80 -37.53
C ILE A 251 -19.29 -52.73 -36.84
N GLY A 252 -20.53 -53.07 -36.46
CA GLY A 252 -21.40 -52.18 -35.69
C GLY A 252 -20.79 -51.72 -34.37
N LYS A 253 -20.23 -52.65 -33.58
CA LYS A 253 -19.54 -52.36 -32.32
C LYS A 253 -18.32 -51.45 -32.53
N LEU A 254 -17.50 -51.73 -33.54
CA LEU A 254 -16.32 -50.92 -33.88
C LEU A 254 -16.73 -49.50 -34.30
N ARG A 255 -17.77 -49.35 -35.14
CA ARG A 255 -18.29 -48.04 -35.53
C ARG A 255 -18.76 -47.22 -34.33
N LEU A 256 -19.51 -47.84 -33.41
CA LEU A 256 -19.95 -47.17 -32.18
C LEU A 256 -18.76 -46.71 -31.34
N ARG A 257 -17.78 -47.60 -31.10
CA ARG A 257 -16.55 -47.29 -30.36
C ARG A 257 -15.78 -46.13 -31.00
N THR A 258 -15.62 -46.13 -32.32
CA THR A 258 -14.99 -45.05 -33.07
C THR A 258 -15.74 -43.72 -32.89
N SER A 259 -17.07 -43.73 -32.97
CA SER A 259 -17.91 -42.54 -32.74
C SER A 259 -17.76 -41.99 -31.31
N THR A 260 -17.75 -42.87 -30.29
CA THR A 260 -17.52 -42.48 -28.90
C THR A 260 -16.13 -41.88 -28.71
N LEU A 261 -15.09 -42.51 -29.28
CA LEU A 261 -13.71 -42.03 -29.15
C LEU A 261 -13.52 -40.69 -29.87
N ASN A 262 -14.11 -40.49 -31.03
CA ASN A 262 -14.10 -39.20 -31.75
C ASN A 262 -14.78 -38.08 -30.94
N THR A 263 -15.88 -38.41 -30.25
CA THR A 263 -16.56 -37.46 -29.36
C THR A 263 -15.67 -37.08 -28.17
N GLN A 264 -15.02 -38.07 -27.53
CA GLN A 264 -14.09 -37.82 -26.44
C GLN A 264 -12.87 -37.02 -26.89
N TYR A 265 -12.29 -37.37 -28.03
CA TYR A 265 -11.18 -36.64 -28.65
C TYR A 265 -11.56 -35.18 -28.90
N SER A 266 -12.73 -34.92 -29.49
CA SER A 266 -13.21 -33.56 -29.75
C SER A 266 -13.39 -32.76 -28.45
N LYS A 267 -13.94 -33.39 -27.40
CA LYS A 267 -14.06 -32.77 -26.07
C LYS A 267 -12.69 -32.42 -25.47
N LEU A 268 -11.74 -33.37 -25.47
CA LEU A 268 -10.39 -33.16 -24.95
C LEU A 268 -9.64 -32.09 -25.74
N LYS A 269 -9.74 -32.11 -27.07
CA LYS A 269 -9.18 -31.08 -27.94
C LYS A 269 -9.76 -29.70 -27.60
N GLY A 270 -11.07 -29.61 -27.37
CA GLY A 270 -11.72 -28.39 -26.90
C GLY A 270 -11.19 -27.92 -25.55
N GLN A 271 -11.05 -28.83 -24.57
CA GLN A 271 -10.48 -28.51 -23.26
C GLN A 271 -9.03 -28.03 -23.34
N ILE A 272 -8.20 -28.63 -24.20
CA ILE A 272 -6.83 -28.17 -24.44
C ILE A 272 -6.83 -26.76 -25.00
N LYS A 273 -7.72 -26.45 -25.95
CA LYS A 273 -7.84 -25.11 -26.53
C LYS A 273 -8.25 -24.08 -25.48
N VAL A 274 -9.28 -24.37 -24.68
CA VAL A 274 -9.72 -23.49 -23.59
C VAL A 274 -8.62 -23.31 -22.55
N LYS A 275 -7.88 -24.37 -22.20
CA LYS A 275 -6.73 -24.26 -21.28
C LYS A 275 -5.60 -23.45 -21.89
N ALA A 276 -5.34 -23.57 -23.18
CA ALA A 276 -4.33 -22.78 -23.88
C ALA A 276 -4.70 -21.29 -23.87
N GLU A 277 -5.94 -20.95 -24.23
CA GLU A 277 -6.48 -19.58 -24.17
C GLU A 277 -6.45 -19.03 -22.73
N LEU A 278 -6.82 -19.84 -21.73
CA LEU A 278 -6.73 -19.45 -20.31
C LEU A 278 -5.28 -19.27 -19.85
N SER A 279 -4.35 -20.11 -20.30
CA SER A 279 -2.91 -20.00 -19.97
C SER A 279 -2.22 -18.85 -20.69
N GLU A 280 -2.69 -18.48 -21.88
CA GLU A 280 -2.24 -17.30 -22.60
C GLU A 280 -2.74 -16.03 -21.90
N SER A 281 -3.96 -16.07 -21.35
CA SER A 281 -4.54 -14.99 -20.54
C SER A 281 -3.99 -14.92 -19.11
N LEU A 282 -3.48 -16.01 -18.54
CA LEU A 282 -2.88 -16.03 -17.20
C LEU A 282 -1.41 -16.45 -17.29
N ARG A 283 -0.55 -15.46 -17.43
CA ARG A 283 0.90 -15.65 -17.31
C ARG A 283 1.30 -15.66 -15.84
N ALA A 284 2.38 -16.36 -15.50
CA ALA A 284 2.96 -16.31 -14.14
C ALA A 284 3.22 -14.87 -13.66
N VAL A 285 3.62 -14.00 -14.59
CA VAL A 285 3.85 -12.57 -14.35
C VAL A 285 2.58 -11.84 -13.91
N ASP A 286 1.40 -12.25 -14.37
CA ASP A 286 0.13 -11.63 -13.99
C ASP A 286 -0.23 -11.95 -12.52
N PHE A 287 0.11 -13.15 -12.05
CA PHE A 287 -0.04 -13.50 -10.64
C PHE A 287 0.92 -12.72 -9.74
N ASP A 288 2.17 -12.55 -10.19
CA ASP A 288 3.15 -11.73 -9.48
C ASP A 288 2.73 -10.25 -9.46
N LYS A 289 2.21 -9.73 -10.58
CA LYS A 289 1.65 -8.38 -10.66
C LYS A 289 0.49 -8.21 -9.68
N LEU A 290 -0.47 -9.15 -9.67
CA LEU A 290 -1.60 -9.10 -8.74
C LEU A 290 -1.14 -9.15 -7.27
N LYS A 291 -0.10 -9.93 -6.97
CA LYS A 291 0.49 -10.02 -5.64
C LYS A 291 1.16 -8.71 -5.22
N ILE A 292 1.86 -8.05 -6.14
CA ILE A 292 2.45 -6.73 -5.92
C ILE A 292 1.36 -5.70 -5.66
N GLU A 293 0.35 -5.60 -6.54
CA GLU A 293 -0.77 -4.67 -6.39
C GLU A 293 -1.52 -4.88 -5.07
N ASN A 294 -1.77 -6.14 -4.69
CA ASN A 294 -2.39 -6.45 -3.40
C ASN A 294 -1.49 -6.03 -2.23
N SER A 295 -0.18 -6.31 -2.28
CA SER A 295 0.76 -5.87 -1.26
C SER A 295 0.81 -4.33 -1.14
N GLU A 296 0.71 -3.60 -2.25
CA GLU A 296 0.66 -2.13 -2.26
C GLU A 296 -0.64 -1.61 -1.66
N CYS A 297 -1.78 -2.20 -2.03
CA CYS A 297 -3.08 -1.89 -1.44
C CYS A 297 -3.10 -2.12 0.07
N LEU A 298 -2.53 -3.23 0.55
CA LEU A 298 -2.42 -3.52 1.99
C LEU A 298 -1.57 -2.47 2.72
N LYS A 299 -0.41 -2.10 2.16
CA LYS A 299 0.42 -1.03 2.72
C LYS A 299 -0.33 0.30 2.78
N LEU A 300 -1.10 0.63 1.75
CA LEU A 300 -1.90 1.85 1.73
C LEU A 300 -3.01 1.81 2.78
N ILE A 301 -3.67 0.67 2.97
CA ILE A 301 -4.68 0.47 4.02
C ILE A 301 -4.05 0.67 5.41
N ASP A 302 -2.88 0.07 5.66
CA ASP A 302 -2.18 0.22 6.94
C ASP A 302 -1.79 1.68 7.23
N GLN A 303 -1.29 2.40 6.21
CA GLN A 303 -1.00 3.82 6.33
C GLN A 303 -2.26 4.64 6.66
N LYS A 304 -3.37 4.38 5.96
CA LYS A 304 -4.65 5.07 6.22
C LYS A 304 -5.22 4.73 7.59
N LEU A 305 -5.04 3.49 8.06
CA LEU A 305 -5.45 3.08 9.40
C LEU A 305 -4.61 3.77 10.48
N SER A 306 -3.30 3.91 10.27
CA SER A 306 -2.41 4.66 11.17
C SER A 306 -2.83 6.14 11.24
N GLN A 307 -3.04 6.79 10.09
CA GLN A 307 -3.52 8.17 10.02
C GLN A 307 -4.88 8.33 10.74
N LEU A 308 -5.81 7.40 10.53
CA LEU A 308 -7.10 7.40 11.22
C LEU A 308 -6.94 7.25 12.74
N GLY A 309 -5.99 6.43 13.19
CA GLY A 309 -5.65 6.27 14.61
C GLY A 309 -5.17 7.58 15.23
N GLU A 310 -4.28 8.29 14.56
CA GLU A 310 -3.77 9.61 15.00
C GLU A 310 -4.89 10.65 15.07
N LEU A 311 -5.72 10.75 14.02
CA LEU A 311 -6.88 11.65 14.01
C LEU A 311 -7.89 11.36 15.12
N LYS A 312 -8.15 10.08 15.41
CA LYS A 312 -9.00 9.66 16.53
C LYS A 312 -8.42 10.09 17.86
N LYS A 313 -7.10 9.95 18.05
CA LYS A 313 -6.41 10.41 19.26
C LYS A 313 -6.55 11.92 19.42
N MET A 314 -6.23 12.68 18.37
CA MET A 314 -6.36 14.16 18.38
C MET A 314 -7.78 14.61 18.67
N THR A 315 -8.78 13.94 18.09
CA THR A 315 -10.20 14.24 18.33
C THR A 315 -10.59 13.92 19.77
N GLY A 316 -10.10 12.81 20.32
CA GLY A 316 -10.27 12.45 21.74
C GLY A 316 -9.69 13.50 22.68
N ASP A 317 -8.45 13.94 22.42
CA ASP A 317 -7.74 14.95 23.21
C ASP A 317 -8.45 16.31 23.13
N ALA A 318 -8.89 16.73 21.94
CA ALA A 318 -9.65 17.96 21.74
C ALA A 318 -10.99 17.93 22.49
N ASN A 319 -11.71 16.80 22.46
CA ASN A 319 -12.97 16.65 23.16
C ASN A 319 -12.79 16.64 24.69
N LEU A 320 -11.71 16.03 25.19
CA LEU A 320 -11.35 16.09 26.60
C LEU A 320 -11.07 17.53 27.05
N ASN A 321 -10.25 18.26 26.29
CA ASN A 321 -9.96 19.67 26.56
C ASN A 321 -11.24 20.53 26.54
N LEU A 322 -12.13 20.31 25.57
CA LEU A 322 -13.41 21.00 25.50
C LEU A 322 -14.27 20.70 26.73
N ALA A 323 -14.31 19.46 27.21
CA ALA A 323 -15.04 19.09 28.41
C ALA A 323 -14.48 19.78 29.67
N ILE A 324 -13.15 19.86 29.79
CA ILE A 324 -12.46 20.58 30.87
C ILE A 324 -12.84 22.06 30.84
N HIS A 325 -12.71 22.72 29.69
CA HIS A 325 -13.05 24.14 29.56
C HIS A 325 -14.53 24.41 29.80
N LYS A 326 -15.43 23.54 29.31
CA LYS A 326 -16.87 23.63 29.58
C LYS A 326 -17.16 23.56 31.07
N LYS A 327 -16.51 22.64 31.79
CA LYS A 327 -16.66 22.51 33.26
C LYS A 327 -16.17 23.77 33.97
N ALA A 328 -14.99 24.28 33.63
CA ALA A 328 -14.45 25.51 34.22
C ALA A 328 -15.37 26.72 33.96
N MET A 329 -15.92 26.84 32.75
CA MET A 329 -16.87 27.89 32.41
C MET A 329 -18.17 27.77 33.21
N MET A 330 -18.70 26.55 33.39
CA MET A 330 -19.87 26.30 34.24
C MET A 330 -19.62 26.70 35.71
N GLU A 331 -18.43 26.39 36.24
CA GLU A 331 -18.04 26.78 37.60
C GLU A 331 -17.96 28.31 37.75
N GLN A 332 -17.33 28.99 36.79
CA GLN A 332 -17.28 30.46 36.75
C GLN A 332 -18.68 31.08 36.61
N ASN A 333 -19.55 30.52 35.78
CA ASN A 333 -20.92 31.00 35.61
C ASN A 333 -21.75 30.81 36.89
N SER A 334 -21.55 29.69 37.59
CA SER A 334 -22.16 29.46 38.92
C SER A 334 -21.68 30.50 39.94
N TYR A 335 -20.37 30.79 39.96
CA TYR A 335 -19.80 31.83 40.81
C TYR A 335 -20.37 33.22 40.49
N LEU A 336 -20.41 33.60 39.20
CA LEU A 336 -20.97 34.86 38.75
C LEU A 336 -22.45 34.98 39.15
N THR A 337 -23.24 33.91 39.02
CA THR A 337 -24.64 33.89 39.46
C THR A 337 -24.76 34.14 40.97
N LYS A 338 -23.85 33.56 41.79
CA LYS A 338 -23.81 33.84 43.23
C LYS A 338 -23.47 35.30 43.50
N VAL A 339 -22.46 35.84 42.82
CA VAL A 339 -22.07 37.26 42.95
C VAL A 339 -23.23 38.17 42.57
N LEU A 340 -23.90 37.96 41.44
CA LEU A 340 -25.07 38.73 41.02
C LEU A 340 -26.19 38.69 42.06
N LYS A 341 -26.46 37.52 42.66
CA LYS A 341 -27.43 37.41 43.75
C LYS A 341 -27.01 38.22 44.97
N THR A 342 -25.73 38.19 45.35
CA THR A 342 -25.22 39.01 46.46
C THR A 342 -25.26 40.50 46.18
N THR A 343 -24.93 40.92 44.94
CA THR A 343 -25.01 42.31 44.50
C THR A 343 -26.44 42.81 44.57
N LYS A 344 -27.40 42.04 44.03
CA LYS A 344 -28.83 42.38 44.12
C LYS A 344 -29.33 42.47 45.56
N ASN A 345 -28.88 41.57 46.44
CA ASN A 345 -29.23 41.64 47.86
C ASN A 345 -28.64 42.88 48.54
N ARG A 346 -27.38 43.22 48.24
CA ARG A 346 -26.73 44.45 48.74
C ARG A 346 -27.43 45.70 48.22
N GLU A 347 -27.81 45.74 46.95
CA GLU A 347 -28.55 46.84 46.34
C GLU A 347 -29.91 47.05 47.03
N ASN A 348 -30.66 45.98 47.27
CA ASN A 348 -31.90 46.06 48.04
C ASN A 348 -31.67 46.59 49.46
N GLN A 349 -30.62 46.13 50.15
CA GLN A 349 -30.26 46.62 51.47
C GLN A 349 -29.88 48.12 51.44
N THR A 350 -29.15 48.58 50.42
CA THR A 350 -28.85 50.00 50.25
C THR A 350 -30.12 50.81 50.05
N ILE A 351 -31.07 50.34 49.24
CA ILE A 351 -32.37 51.02 49.04
C ILE A 351 -33.16 51.11 50.36
N GLU A 352 -33.15 50.05 51.18
CA GLU A 352 -33.79 50.07 52.50
C GLU A 352 -33.12 51.07 53.45
N LEU A 353 -31.79 51.09 53.49
CA LEU A 353 -31.01 52.03 54.30
C LEU A 353 -31.19 53.48 53.83
N ASP A 354 -31.28 53.74 52.52
CA ASP A 354 -31.54 55.08 51.98
C ASP A 354 -32.91 55.60 52.40
N LYS A 355 -33.94 54.74 52.39
CA LYS A 355 -35.27 55.10 52.92
C LYS A 355 -35.22 55.41 54.41
N GLU A 356 -34.52 54.60 55.20
CA GLU A 356 -34.34 54.84 56.63
C GLU A 356 -33.58 56.16 56.87
N ARG A 357 -32.52 56.41 56.10
CA ARG A 357 -31.75 57.65 56.14
C ARG A 357 -32.62 58.86 55.83
N ASP A 358 -33.47 58.80 54.80
CA ASP A 358 -34.39 59.89 54.46
C ASP A 358 -35.39 60.16 55.60
N LEU A 359 -35.93 59.11 56.23
CA LEU A 359 -36.81 59.25 57.40
C LEU A 359 -36.08 59.89 58.58
N ILE A 360 -34.85 59.46 58.87
CA ILE A 360 -34.00 60.04 59.92
C ILE A 360 -33.68 61.50 59.60
N GLN A 361 -33.42 61.84 58.33
CA GLN A 361 -33.14 63.21 57.91
C GLN A 361 -34.37 64.11 58.13
N ILE A 362 -35.57 63.67 57.73
CA ILE A 362 -36.81 64.39 57.99
C ILE A 362 -36.99 64.60 59.51
N GLN A 363 -36.75 63.57 60.31
CA GLN A 363 -36.84 63.67 61.76
C GLN A 363 -35.80 64.64 62.34
N ALA A 364 -34.56 64.61 61.84
CA ALA A 364 -33.50 65.52 62.23
C ALA A 364 -33.83 66.98 61.87
N ASP A 365 -34.42 67.23 60.70
CA ASP A 365 -34.85 68.55 60.27
C ASP A 365 -35.98 69.09 61.15
N ILE A 366 -36.97 68.25 61.50
CA ILE A 366 -38.03 68.60 62.45
C ILE A 366 -37.43 68.95 63.82
N LEU A 367 -36.48 68.14 64.30
CA LEU A 367 -35.80 68.40 65.57
C LEU A 367 -34.96 69.69 65.51
N ALA A 368 -34.29 69.97 64.38
CA ALA A 368 -33.53 71.21 64.18
C ALA A 368 -34.45 72.45 64.14
N GLN A 369 -35.63 72.34 63.51
CA GLN A 369 -36.66 73.38 63.55
C GLN A 369 -37.13 73.63 64.99
N ARG A 370 -37.48 72.57 65.74
CA ARG A 370 -37.86 72.67 67.16
C ARG A 370 -36.74 73.31 68.00
N LEU A 371 -35.48 72.95 67.77
CA LEU A 371 -34.33 73.55 68.46
C LEU A 371 -34.23 75.05 68.13
N ASN A 372 -34.43 75.43 66.87
CA ASN A 372 -34.44 76.84 66.46
C ASN A 372 -35.60 77.62 67.08
N GLU A 373 -36.79 77.03 67.22
CA GLU A 373 -37.90 77.62 67.97
C GLU A 373 -37.52 77.84 69.44
N ILE A 374 -36.94 76.83 70.09
CA ILE A 374 -36.43 76.95 71.47
C ILE A 374 -35.35 78.04 71.56
N ARG A 375 -34.44 78.15 70.59
CA ARG A 375 -33.44 79.24 70.52
C ARG A 375 -34.10 80.61 70.39
N LYS A 376 -35.14 80.76 69.59
CA LYS A 376 -35.92 82.01 69.48
C LYS A 376 -36.59 82.34 70.81
N VAL A 377 -37.19 81.35 71.48
CA VAL A 377 -37.75 81.53 72.83
C VAL A 377 -36.65 81.94 73.82
N ARG A 378 -35.49 81.29 73.79
CA ARG A 378 -34.33 81.64 74.63
C ARG A 378 -33.80 83.05 74.34
N LEU A 379 -33.77 83.49 73.07
CA LEU A 379 -33.36 84.84 72.69
C LEU A 379 -34.38 85.90 73.13
N ARG A 380 -35.68 85.58 73.11
CA ARG A 380 -36.73 86.44 73.68
C ARG A 380 -36.72 86.43 75.20
N TYR A 381 -36.22 85.35 75.81
CA TYR A 381 -36.04 85.23 77.25
C TYR A 381 -34.73 85.91 77.67
N GLN A 382 -34.78 87.23 77.82
CA GLN A 382 -33.72 87.98 78.47
C GLN A 382 -33.86 87.80 79.98
N VAL A 383 -32.81 87.30 80.63
CA VAL A 383 -32.73 87.23 82.10
C VAL A 383 -32.99 88.65 82.62
N PRO A 384 -34.07 88.89 83.39
CA PRO A 384 -34.32 90.21 83.95
C PRO A 384 -33.09 90.69 84.74
N ASP A 385 -32.66 91.93 84.51
CA ASP A 385 -31.52 92.51 85.22
C ASP A 385 -31.76 92.41 86.74
N VAL A 386 -30.73 92.02 87.50
CA VAL A 386 -30.81 91.83 88.96
C VAL A 386 -31.32 93.11 89.62
N MET A 387 -30.93 94.27 89.08
CA MET A 387 -31.42 95.56 89.56
C MET A 387 -32.92 95.76 89.32
N ASP A 388 -33.49 95.25 88.23
CA ASP A 388 -34.93 95.31 87.99
C ASP A 388 -35.69 94.30 88.86
N TYR A 389 -35.13 93.12 89.15
CA TYR A 389 -35.68 92.23 90.18
C TYR A 389 -35.65 92.90 91.56
N VAL A 390 -34.55 93.58 91.92
CA VAL A 390 -34.42 94.31 93.19
C VAL A 390 -35.36 95.51 93.24
N LYS A 391 -35.57 96.27 92.16
CA LYS A 391 -36.57 97.35 92.08
C LYS A 391 -37.99 96.81 92.21
N VAL A 392 -38.34 95.74 91.50
CA VAL A 392 -39.67 95.13 91.63
C VAL A 392 -39.85 94.56 93.04
N LYS A 393 -38.80 93.97 93.64
CA LYS A 393 -38.81 93.51 95.04
C LYS A 393 -38.95 94.68 96.01
N SER A 394 -38.26 95.80 95.78
CA SER A 394 -38.33 97.00 96.62
C SER A 394 -39.72 97.64 96.53
N VAL A 395 -40.28 97.75 95.32
CA VAL A 395 -41.66 98.21 95.11
C VAL A 395 -42.65 97.27 95.79
N VAL A 396 -42.45 95.95 95.75
CA VAL A 396 -43.29 94.99 96.47
C VAL A 396 -43.13 95.13 97.99
N THR A 397 -41.92 95.40 98.51
CA THR A 397 -41.73 95.64 99.95
C THR A 397 -42.29 96.99 100.39
N ASP A 398 -42.18 98.04 99.58
CA ASP A 398 -42.72 99.37 99.85
C ASP A 398 -44.25 99.33 99.82
N LEU A 399 -44.84 98.65 98.84
CA LEU A 399 -46.28 98.39 98.80
C LEU A 399 -46.74 97.54 99.99
N LYS A 400 -46.00 96.50 100.38
CA LYS A 400 -46.29 95.72 101.60
C LYS A 400 -46.20 96.59 102.86
N HIS A 401 -45.21 97.49 102.95
CA HIS A 401 -45.08 98.42 104.07
C HIS A 401 -46.22 99.46 104.09
N GLY A 402 -46.61 99.97 102.92
CA GLY A 402 -47.76 100.87 102.75
C GLY A 402 -49.07 100.22 103.15
N ILE A 403 -49.31 98.96 102.76
CA ILE A 403 -50.47 98.17 103.21
C ILE A 403 -50.45 98.06 104.74
N LYS A 404 -49.31 97.70 105.34
CA LYS A 404 -49.16 97.56 106.80
C LYS A 404 -49.36 98.88 107.57
N MET A 405 -48.91 100.01 107.00
CA MET A 405 -49.11 101.34 107.54
C MET A 405 -50.58 101.78 107.49
N LEU A 406 -51.28 101.47 106.40
CA LEU A 406 -52.72 101.72 106.28
C LEU A 406 -53.52 100.84 107.23
N GLU A 407 -53.16 99.56 107.39
CA GLU A 407 -53.74 98.68 108.41
C GLU A 407 -53.56 99.25 109.83
N ASN A 408 -52.36 99.73 110.17
CA ASN A 408 -52.10 100.37 111.48
C ASN A 408 -52.89 101.68 111.66
N ARG A 409 -53.05 102.49 110.61
CA ARG A 409 -53.81 103.75 110.67
C ARG A 409 -55.31 103.50 110.85
N VAL A 410 -55.84 102.46 110.20
CA VAL A 410 -57.21 101.97 110.43
C VAL A 410 -57.36 101.48 111.87
N HIS A 411 -56.38 100.73 112.40
CA HIS A 411 -56.41 100.26 113.79
C HIS A 411 -56.42 101.40 114.82
N ILE A 412 -55.60 102.44 114.63
CA ILE A 412 -55.58 103.63 115.49
C ILE A 412 -56.90 104.40 115.42
N GLN A 413 -57.51 104.54 114.24
CA GLN A 413 -58.83 105.16 114.09
C GLN A 413 -59.93 104.33 114.78
N GLN A 414 -59.84 103.00 114.75
CA GLN A 414 -60.75 102.12 115.48
C GLN A 414 -60.62 102.30 117.00
N ILE A 415 -59.39 102.41 117.54
CA ILE A 415 -59.14 102.67 118.96
C ILE A 415 -59.66 104.05 119.38
N ALA A 416 -59.47 105.08 118.54
CA ALA A 416 -59.99 106.42 118.79
C ALA A 416 -61.53 106.44 118.88
N LEU A 417 -62.23 105.80 117.94
CA LEU A 417 -63.69 105.63 117.98
C LEU A 417 -64.16 104.86 119.22
N THR A 418 -63.41 103.85 119.65
CA THR A 418 -63.75 103.05 120.85
C THR A 418 -63.53 103.84 122.14
N SER A 419 -62.53 104.74 122.19
CA SER A 419 -62.25 105.59 123.35
C SER A 419 -63.26 106.73 123.53
N ILE A 420 -63.71 107.36 122.45
CA ILE A 420 -64.72 108.43 122.47
C ILE A 420 -66.09 107.87 122.91
N ASN A 421 -66.44 106.65 122.47
CA ASN A 421 -67.66 105.97 122.94
C ASN A 421 -67.60 105.60 124.44
N LYS A 422 -66.43 105.27 124.99
CA LYS A 422 -66.27 104.99 126.44
C LYS A 422 -66.37 106.26 127.31
N THR A 423 -65.90 107.41 126.84
CA THR A 423 -66.07 108.69 127.55
C THR A 423 -67.53 109.18 127.53
N LEU A 424 -68.26 108.91 126.45
CA LEU A 424 -69.71 109.20 126.34
C LEU A 424 -70.56 108.34 127.30
N GLN A 425 -70.10 107.14 127.69
CA GLN A 425 -70.79 106.28 128.65
C GLN A 425 -70.46 106.55 130.13
N THR A 426 -69.31 107.15 130.44
CA THR A 426 -68.86 107.38 131.82
C THR A 426 -69.31 108.73 132.40
N MET A 427 -69.48 109.77 131.58
CA MET A 427 -70.07 111.04 132.06
C MET A 427 -71.59 110.97 132.28
N ALA A 428 -72.26 109.94 131.76
CA ALA A 428 -73.70 109.74 131.94
C ALA A 428 -74.10 109.09 133.28
N SER A 429 -73.16 108.70 134.17
CA SER A 429 -73.46 107.74 135.25
C SER A 429 -73.18 108.12 136.72
N GLU A 430 -72.47 109.21 137.10
CA GLU A 430 -71.93 109.27 138.49
C GLU A 430 -71.97 110.60 139.28
N MET A 431 -72.97 111.48 139.14
CA MET A 431 -73.24 112.52 140.17
C MET A 431 -74.73 112.76 140.47
N GLU A 432 -75.44 111.72 140.95
CA GLU A 432 -76.71 111.81 141.71
C GLU A 432 -76.59 111.00 143.04
N LYS A 433 -76.06 111.66 144.09
CA LYS A 433 -76.36 111.57 145.55
C LYS A 433 -76.06 110.32 146.46
N PRO A 434 -76.01 110.50 147.83
CA PRO A 434 -75.28 109.73 148.89
C PRO A 434 -76.22 108.77 149.72
N PRO A 435 -75.89 108.10 150.89
CA PRO A 435 -75.69 108.69 152.25
C PRO A 435 -74.91 107.89 153.39
N VAL A 436 -74.53 108.64 154.44
CA VAL A 436 -74.38 108.46 155.92
C VAL A 436 -74.58 107.07 156.66
N SER A 437 -73.48 106.57 157.30
CA SER A 437 -73.28 106.01 158.70
C SER A 437 -74.07 104.76 159.22
N VAL A 438 -73.71 103.92 160.23
CA VAL A 438 -72.80 103.86 161.42
C VAL A 438 -72.65 102.36 161.88
N THR A 439 -71.66 102.02 162.74
CA THR A 439 -71.61 100.91 163.75
C THR A 439 -70.90 99.60 163.34
N LYS A 440 -69.63 99.32 163.74
CA LYS A 440 -69.08 98.66 164.97
C LYS A 440 -69.58 97.22 165.21
N VAL A 441 -68.72 96.22 165.48
CA VAL A 441 -67.91 95.97 166.70
C VAL A 441 -66.66 95.12 166.29
N GLN A 442 -65.44 95.22 166.83
CA GLN A 442 -64.92 95.69 168.13
C GLN A 442 -64.23 97.05 168.08
#